data_AF-A0A6P0RMK1-F1
#
_entry.id   AF-A0A6P0RMK1-F1
#
_cell.length_a   1.000
_cell.length_b   1.000
_cell.length_c   1.000
_cell.angle_alpha   90.00
_cell.angle_beta   90.00
_cell.angle_gamma   90.00
#
_symmetry.space_group_name_H-M   'P 1'
#
loop_
_entity.id
_entity.type
_entity.pdbx_description
1 polymer ?
#
loop_
_entity_poly.entity_id
_entity_poly.type
_entity_poly.pdbx_seq_one_letter_code
_entity_poly.pdbx_strand_id
1 'polypeptide(L)'
;MKKVIFLCTGNYYRSRFSEYFFNNLASKKGVKWEADSRGLNVRTESGNVGAISSEVIKALESLGIQIDSASLREPMQVEKTDLESATHIVAVDEVAHRPLIESQFPEWVDKIEYWLVKDLDENPDEPPLLQLQNNILLLLEKLD
;
A
#
# COMPACT_ATOMS: atom_id res chain seq x y z
N MET A 1 10.36 16.30 1.86
CA MET A 1 10.28 15.00 1.16
C MET A 1 8.86 14.87 0.64
N LYS A 2 8.63 14.46 -0.62
CA LYS A 2 7.26 14.22 -1.10
C LYS A 2 6.79 12.86 -0.56
N LYS A 3 5.49 12.72 -0.26
CA LYS A 3 4.93 11.51 0.37
C LYS A 3 3.90 10.86 -0.54
N VAL A 4 4.03 9.55 -0.76
CA VAL A 4 2.96 8.71 -1.31
C VAL A 4 2.32 7.87 -0.21
N ILE A 5 0.99 7.74 -0.21
CA ILE A 5 0.29 6.81 0.69
C ILE A 5 -0.38 5.72 -0.13
N PHE A 6 -0.07 4.47 0.19
CA PHE A 6 -0.75 3.30 -0.36
C PHE A 6 -1.90 2.86 0.56
N LEU A 7 -3.08 2.69 -0.02
CA LEU A 7 -4.30 2.28 0.65
C LEU A 7 -4.72 0.88 0.20
N CYS A 8 -5.01 0.00 1.15
CA CYS A 8 -5.80 -1.21 0.94
C CYS A 8 -6.88 -1.32 2.01
N THR A 9 -7.61 -2.44 2.09
CA THR A 9 -8.64 -2.62 3.12
C THR A 9 -8.04 -2.69 4.53
N GLY A 10 -7.13 -3.64 4.79
CA GLY A 10 -6.72 -3.99 6.15
C GLY A 10 -5.34 -3.53 6.61
N ASN A 11 -4.57 -2.81 5.77
CA ASN A 11 -3.18 -2.41 6.04
C ASN A 11 -2.22 -3.54 6.48
N TYR A 12 -2.42 -4.75 5.94
CA TYR A 12 -1.68 -5.95 6.36
C TYR A 12 -0.92 -6.63 5.21
N TYR A 13 -1.47 -6.58 3.99
CA TYR A 13 -0.95 -7.29 2.82
C TYR A 13 -0.51 -6.33 1.70
N ARG A 14 -1.39 -5.99 0.75
CA ARG A 14 -1.08 -5.20 -0.46
C ARG A 14 -0.41 -3.86 -0.17
N SER A 15 -1.02 -3.00 0.65
CA SER A 15 -0.47 -1.66 0.92
C SER A 15 0.87 -1.71 1.67
N ARG A 16 1.07 -2.72 2.52
CA ARG A 16 2.33 -2.92 3.26
C ARG A 16 3.45 -3.33 2.34
N PHE A 17 3.19 -4.29 1.45
CA PHE A 17 4.14 -4.64 0.41
C PHE A 17 4.51 -3.40 -0.41
N SER A 18 3.52 -2.61 -0.83
CA SER A 18 3.75 -1.39 -1.62
C SER A 18 4.65 -0.38 -0.92
N GLU A 19 4.43 -0.11 0.37
CA GLU A 19 5.26 0.80 1.17
C GLU A 19 6.72 0.38 1.19
N TYR A 20 7.01 -0.85 1.64
CA TYR A 20 8.40 -1.30 1.81
C TYR A 20 9.11 -1.47 0.46
N PHE A 21 8.41 -1.97 -0.55
CA PHE A 21 8.98 -2.12 -1.89
C PHE A 21 9.30 -0.75 -2.51
N PHE A 22 8.36 0.20 -2.44
CA PHE A 22 8.57 1.56 -2.92
C PHE A 22 9.75 2.22 -2.20
N ASN A 23 9.79 2.20 -0.86
CA ASN A 23 10.84 2.87 -0.09
C ASN A 23 12.24 2.32 -0.39
N ASN A 24 12.36 1.01 -0.56
CA ASN A 24 13.63 0.39 -0.97
C ASN A 24 14.06 0.86 -2.37
N LEU A 25 13.14 0.89 -3.35
CA LEU A 25 13.45 1.37 -4.69
C LEU A 25 13.76 2.87 -4.73
N ALA A 26 12.99 3.67 -3.99
CA ALA A 26 13.16 5.12 -3.90
C ALA A 26 14.54 5.46 -3.33
N SER A 27 14.95 4.78 -2.26
CA SER A 27 16.28 4.89 -1.66
C SER A 27 17.38 4.50 -2.66
N LYS A 28 17.25 3.36 -3.35
CA LYS A 28 18.23 2.90 -4.36
C LYS A 28 18.36 3.87 -5.55
N LYS A 29 17.26 4.50 -5.96
CA LYS A 29 17.23 5.48 -7.05
C LYS A 29 17.61 6.90 -6.60
N GLY A 30 17.68 7.18 -5.30
CA GLY A 30 17.96 8.51 -4.76
C GLY A 30 16.86 9.55 -5.00
N VAL A 31 15.62 9.12 -5.24
CA VAL A 31 14.49 10.04 -5.44
C VAL A 31 13.99 10.58 -4.09
N LYS A 32 13.52 11.83 -4.06
CA LYS A 32 13.12 12.52 -2.82
C LYS A 32 11.67 12.22 -2.42
N TRP A 33 11.32 10.94 -2.46
CA TRP A 33 9.99 10.41 -2.15
C TRP A 33 10.05 9.36 -1.05
N GLU A 34 9.01 9.35 -0.22
CA GLU A 34 8.76 8.35 0.80
C GLU A 34 7.36 7.79 0.64
N ALA A 35 7.21 6.50 0.90
CA ALA A 35 5.93 5.83 1.01
C ALA A 35 5.57 5.57 2.47
N ASP A 36 4.27 5.66 2.74
CA ASP A 36 3.62 5.14 3.94
C ASP A 36 2.38 4.35 3.50
N SER A 37 1.72 3.64 4.41
CA SER A 37 0.51 2.89 4.08
C SER A 37 -0.55 2.89 5.17
N ARG A 38 -1.81 2.89 4.75
CA ARG A 38 -2.98 2.83 5.63
C ARG A 38 -4.04 1.86 5.11
N GLY A 39 -5.00 1.56 5.97
CA GLY A 39 -6.13 0.69 5.69
C GLY A 39 -7.43 1.47 5.71
N LEU A 40 -8.34 1.13 4.80
CA LEU A 40 -9.65 1.78 4.70
C LEU A 40 -10.68 1.20 5.66
N ASN A 41 -10.44 0.00 6.19
CA ASN A 41 -11.32 -0.70 7.11
C ASN A 41 -10.49 -1.68 7.94
N VAL A 42 -9.55 -1.15 8.73
CA VAL A 42 -8.71 -1.94 9.62
C VAL A 42 -9.56 -2.46 10.77
N ARG A 43 -9.52 -3.78 10.98
CA ARG A 43 -10.30 -4.48 12.01
C ARG A 43 -9.41 -5.33 12.88
N THR A 44 -9.58 -5.16 14.19
CA THR A 44 -8.91 -5.98 15.22
C THR A 44 -9.28 -7.45 15.14
N GLU A 45 -10.50 -7.74 14.69
CA GLU A 45 -11.08 -9.08 14.55
C GLU A 45 -10.82 -9.75 13.19
N SER A 46 -9.84 -9.25 12.42
CA SER A 46 -9.50 -9.79 11.10
C SER A 46 -8.88 -11.20 11.13
N GLY A 47 -8.41 -11.66 12.29
CA GLY A 47 -7.65 -12.92 12.41
C GLY A 47 -6.21 -12.82 11.90
N ASN A 48 -5.78 -11.64 11.44
CA ASN A 48 -4.40 -11.38 11.06
C ASN A 48 -3.47 -11.50 12.27
N VAL A 49 -2.32 -12.12 12.07
CA VAL A 49 -1.30 -12.28 13.12
C VAL A 49 -0.16 -11.30 12.85
N GLY A 50 0.09 -10.42 13.81
CA GLY A 50 1.16 -9.42 13.76
C GLY A 50 0.90 -8.27 12.80
N ALA A 51 1.96 -7.50 12.53
CA ALA A 51 1.89 -6.23 11.81
C ALA A 51 1.77 -6.35 10.27
N ILE A 52 2.19 -7.49 9.70
CA ILE A 52 2.30 -7.71 8.26
C ILE A 52 2.17 -9.20 7.94
N SER A 53 1.61 -9.54 6.78
CA SER A 53 1.49 -10.93 6.34
C SER A 53 2.85 -11.60 6.13
N SER A 54 2.94 -12.88 6.49
CA SER A 54 4.15 -13.69 6.32
C SER A 54 4.56 -13.84 4.85
N GLU A 55 3.60 -13.81 3.94
CA GLU A 55 3.73 -13.88 2.50
C GLU A 55 4.36 -12.60 1.96
N VAL A 56 4.01 -11.44 2.52
CA VAL A 56 4.67 -10.17 2.19
C VAL A 56 6.11 -10.17 2.66
N ILE A 57 6.40 -10.65 3.88
CA ILE A 57 7.77 -10.78 4.39
C ILE A 57 8.60 -11.64 3.42
N LYS A 58 8.13 -12.86 3.11
CA LYS A 58 8.81 -13.78 2.19
C LYS A 58 9.02 -13.16 0.80
N ALA A 59 8.02 -12.44 0.29
CA ALA A 59 8.12 -11.78 -1.00
C ALA A 59 9.20 -10.67 -0.98
N LEU A 60 9.22 -9.82 0.05
CA LEU A 60 10.25 -8.79 0.21
C LEU A 60 11.65 -9.40 0.37
N GLU A 61 11.77 -10.47 1.16
CA GLU A 61 13.03 -11.21 1.34
C GLU A 61 13.55 -11.75 0.01
N SER A 62 12.67 -12.33 -0.82
CA SER A 62 13.03 -12.83 -2.16
C SER A 62 13.52 -11.73 -3.11
N LEU A 63 13.14 -10.48 -2.85
CA LEU A 63 13.59 -9.28 -3.58
C LEU A 63 14.83 -8.64 -2.93
N GLY A 64 15.42 -9.29 -1.92
CA GLY A 64 16.59 -8.80 -1.19
C GLY A 64 16.27 -7.65 -0.22
N ILE A 65 15.01 -7.50 0.19
CA ILE A 65 14.54 -6.48 1.13
C ILE A 65 14.29 -7.16 2.47
N GLN A 66 15.15 -6.87 3.44
CA GLN A 66 15.01 -7.38 4.81
C GLN A 66 14.25 -6.37 5.65
N ILE A 67 13.17 -6.81 6.29
CA ILE A 67 12.39 -6.00 7.23
C ILE A 67 12.44 -6.64 8.62
N ASP A 68 12.70 -5.82 9.64
CA ASP A 68 12.60 -6.28 11.01
C ASP A 68 11.13 -6.35 11.43
N SER A 69 10.53 -7.52 11.24
CA SER A 69 9.10 -7.75 11.53
C SER A 69 8.71 -7.45 12.99
N ALA A 70 9.65 -7.54 13.94
CA ALA A 70 9.39 -7.33 15.36
C ALA A 70 9.25 -5.85 15.75
N SER A 71 9.75 -4.92 14.93
CA SER A 71 9.67 -3.48 15.17
C SER A 71 8.63 -2.78 14.28
N LEU A 72 7.86 -3.53 13.49
CA LEU A 72 6.86 -2.96 12.61
C LEU A 72 5.66 -2.43 13.39
N ARG A 73 5.17 -1.26 12.97
CA ARG A 73 3.89 -0.71 13.42
C ARG A 73 2.74 -1.65 13.06
N GLU A 74 1.76 -1.79 13.95
CA GLU A 74 0.50 -2.50 13.68
C GLU A 74 -0.27 -1.88 12.49
N PRO A 75 -1.21 -2.61 11.85
CA PRO A 75 -2.07 -2.06 10.81
C PRO A 75 -2.79 -0.79 11.28
N MET A 76 -2.75 0.26 10.46
CA MET A 76 -3.31 1.57 10.82
C MET A 76 -4.46 1.97 9.89
N GLN A 77 -5.57 2.38 10.49
CA GLN A 77 -6.69 3.00 9.77
C GLN A 77 -6.25 4.32 9.16
N VAL A 78 -6.71 4.62 7.95
CA VAL A 78 -6.45 5.91 7.31
C VAL A 78 -7.21 7.03 8.04
N GLU A 79 -6.50 8.12 8.31
CA GLU A 79 -7.08 9.34 8.87
C GLU A 79 -7.10 10.47 7.82
N LYS A 80 -7.94 11.48 8.04
CA LYS A 80 -7.99 12.66 7.15
C LYS A 80 -6.63 13.35 7.04
N THR A 81 -5.88 13.42 8.15
CA THR A 81 -4.53 14.01 8.22
C THR A 81 -3.51 13.27 7.36
N ASP A 82 -3.64 11.94 7.20
CA ASP A 82 -2.84 11.18 6.25
C ASP A 82 -3.09 11.67 4.82
N LEU A 83 -4.37 11.81 4.44
CA LEU A 83 -4.77 12.24 3.11
C LEU A 83 -4.42 13.70 2.81
N GLU A 84 -4.47 14.59 3.81
CA GLU A 84 -4.11 16.01 3.68
C GLU A 84 -2.60 16.23 3.56
N SER A 85 -1.79 15.38 4.21
CA SER A 85 -0.33 15.49 4.19
C SER A 85 0.34 14.75 3.02
N ALA A 86 -0.39 13.86 2.34
CA ALA A 86 0.11 13.12 1.20
C ALA A 86 0.25 14.01 -0.04
N THR A 87 1.36 13.84 -0.76
CA THR A 87 1.55 14.45 -2.09
C THR A 87 0.88 13.59 -3.17
N HIS A 88 0.85 12.28 -2.99
CA HIS A 88 0.20 11.32 -3.88
C HIS A 88 -0.50 10.23 -3.07
N ILE A 89 -1.65 9.75 -3.54
CA ILE A 89 -2.42 8.72 -2.83
C ILE A 89 -2.84 7.67 -3.85
N VAL A 90 -2.59 6.40 -3.51
CA VAL A 90 -2.92 5.26 -4.35
C VAL A 90 -3.81 4.30 -3.58
N ALA A 91 -5.01 4.03 -4.09
CA ALA A 91 -5.84 2.91 -3.63
C ALA A 91 -5.67 1.72 -4.57
N VAL A 92 -5.16 0.60 -4.04
CA VAL A 92 -4.61 -0.47 -4.91
C VAL A 92 -5.66 -1.29 -5.66
N ASP A 93 -6.93 -1.20 -5.30
CA ASP A 93 -8.09 -1.87 -5.93
C ASP A 93 -9.30 -0.93 -5.96
N GLU A 94 -9.61 -0.39 -7.12
CA GLU A 94 -10.71 0.55 -7.31
C GLU A 94 -12.05 -0.01 -6.86
N VAL A 95 -12.35 -1.25 -7.27
CA VAL A 95 -13.67 -1.84 -7.04
C VAL A 95 -13.91 -2.04 -5.55
N ALA A 96 -12.89 -2.47 -4.81
CA ALA A 96 -13.00 -2.69 -3.37
C ALA A 96 -12.93 -1.37 -2.58
N HIS A 97 -12.13 -0.41 -3.02
CA HIS A 97 -11.78 0.76 -2.22
C HIS A 97 -12.59 2.02 -2.54
N ARG A 98 -13.03 2.22 -3.78
CA ARG A 98 -13.80 3.41 -4.16
C ARG A 98 -15.05 3.59 -3.30
N PRO A 99 -15.89 2.56 -3.03
CA PRO A 99 -17.05 2.72 -2.15
C PRO A 99 -16.68 3.12 -0.70
N LEU A 100 -15.54 2.62 -0.20
CA LEU A 100 -15.05 2.97 1.13
C LEU A 100 -14.59 4.42 1.20
N ILE A 101 -13.91 4.91 0.16
CA ILE A 101 -13.52 6.31 0.02
C ILE A 101 -14.75 7.20 -0.13
N GLU A 102 -15.72 6.86 -0.98
CA GLU A 102 -16.96 7.63 -1.16
C GLU A 102 -17.71 7.79 0.17
N SER A 103 -17.77 6.73 0.96
CA SER A 103 -18.45 6.75 2.26
C SER A 103 -17.71 7.51 3.35
N GLN A 104 -16.37 7.46 3.38
CA GLN A 104 -15.57 7.98 4.51
C GLN A 104 -14.91 9.33 4.20
N PHE A 105 -14.49 9.54 2.95
CA PHE A 105 -13.72 10.68 2.47
C PHE A 105 -14.19 11.13 1.07
N PRO A 106 -15.47 11.52 0.90
CA PRO A 106 -16.05 11.83 -0.42
C PRO A 106 -15.27 12.90 -1.19
N GLU A 107 -14.64 13.86 -0.50
CA GLU A 107 -13.83 14.93 -1.11
C GLU A 107 -12.50 14.45 -1.72
N TRP A 108 -12.14 13.18 -1.53
CA TRP A 108 -10.91 12.55 -2.04
C TRP A 108 -11.14 11.56 -3.18
N VAL A 109 -12.39 11.25 -3.51
CA VAL A 109 -12.72 10.27 -4.56
C VAL A 109 -12.02 10.58 -5.89
N ASP A 110 -11.96 11.86 -6.28
CA ASP A 110 -11.31 12.28 -7.53
C ASP A 110 -9.84 12.69 -7.35
N LYS A 111 -9.29 12.58 -6.14
CA LYS A 111 -7.90 12.95 -5.80
C LYS A 111 -6.99 11.74 -5.58
N ILE A 112 -7.56 10.54 -5.64
CA ILE A 112 -6.86 9.27 -5.44
C ILE A 112 -6.61 8.60 -6.78
N GLU A 113 -5.38 8.12 -7.00
CA GLU A 113 -5.10 7.20 -8.09
C GLU A 113 -5.60 5.80 -7.70
N TYR A 114 -6.37 5.17 -8.59
CA TYR A 114 -6.85 3.82 -8.37
C TYR A 114 -6.15 2.82 -9.28
N TRP A 115 -5.73 1.70 -8.70
CA TRP A 115 -5.28 0.53 -9.44
C TRP A 115 -6.35 -0.57 -9.39
N LEU A 116 -6.10 -1.70 -10.05
CA LEU A 116 -7.03 -2.82 -10.14
C LEU A 116 -6.45 -4.12 -9.54
N VAL A 117 -5.58 -3.99 -8.54
CA VAL A 117 -4.87 -5.11 -7.93
C VAL A 117 -5.72 -5.80 -6.86
N LYS A 118 -6.32 -6.93 -7.26
CA LYS A 118 -7.19 -7.80 -6.46
C LYS A 118 -6.47 -8.45 -5.27
N ASP A 119 -7.23 -8.94 -4.28
CA ASP A 119 -6.63 -9.74 -3.21
C ASP A 119 -6.30 -11.16 -3.67
N LEU A 120 -5.55 -11.91 -2.84
CA LEU A 120 -5.01 -13.25 -3.17
C LEU A 120 -6.04 -14.23 -3.76
N ASP A 121 -7.28 -14.20 -3.29
CA ASP A 121 -8.32 -15.17 -3.66
C ASP A 121 -9.24 -14.69 -4.79
N GLU A 122 -9.03 -13.48 -5.30
CA GLU A 122 -9.95 -12.83 -6.23
C GLU A 122 -9.50 -12.93 -7.70
N ASN A 123 -8.20 -13.09 -7.96
CA ASN A 123 -7.67 -13.34 -9.31
C ASN A 123 -6.41 -14.23 -9.27
N PRO A 124 -6.57 -15.57 -9.27
CA PRO A 124 -5.44 -16.50 -9.15
C PRO A 124 -4.42 -16.45 -10.30
N ASP A 125 -4.86 -16.03 -11.49
CA ASP A 125 -3.99 -15.98 -12.68
C ASP A 125 -3.05 -14.77 -12.67
N GLU A 126 -3.33 -13.76 -11.84
CA GLU A 126 -2.56 -12.53 -11.75
C GLU A 126 -2.15 -12.23 -10.30
N PRO A 127 -1.02 -12.79 -9.82
CA PRO A 127 -0.60 -12.63 -8.43
C PRO A 127 -0.46 -11.14 -8.04
N PRO A 128 -1.09 -10.71 -6.93
CA PRO A 128 -1.19 -9.28 -6.60
C PRO A 128 0.16 -8.62 -6.37
N LEU A 129 1.11 -9.31 -5.72
CA LEU A 129 2.43 -8.74 -5.47
C LEU A 129 3.24 -8.50 -6.75
N LEU A 130 3.03 -9.31 -7.80
CA LEU A 130 3.68 -9.07 -9.09
C LEU A 130 3.08 -7.83 -9.78
N GLN A 131 1.75 -7.69 -9.74
CA GLN A 131 1.08 -6.50 -10.25
C GLN A 131 1.52 -5.23 -9.50
N LEU A 132 1.61 -5.27 -8.16
CA LEU A 132 2.10 -4.14 -7.36
C LEU A 132 3.53 -3.75 -7.73
N GLN A 133 4.43 -4.72 -7.94
CA GLN A 133 5.81 -4.42 -8.35
C GLN A 133 5.83 -3.63 -9.66
N ASN A 134 5.09 -4.09 -10.67
CA ASN A 134 5.02 -3.43 -11.98
C ASN A 134 4.44 -2.01 -11.85
N ASN A 135 3.32 -1.86 -11.12
CA ASN A 135 2.68 -0.55 -10.95
C ASN A 135 3.57 0.42 -10.17
N ILE A 136 4.31 -0.05 -9.16
CA ILE A 136 5.24 0.77 -8.37
C ILE A 136 6.45 1.19 -9.22
N LEU A 137 6.97 0.32 -10.08
CA LEU A 137 8.05 0.69 -11.00
C LEU A 137 7.60 1.81 -11.94
N LEU A 138 6.42 1.67 -12.56
CA LEU A 138 5.82 2.68 -13.42
C LEU A 138 5.49 3.97 -12.67
N LEU A 139 5.04 3.87 -11.41
CA LEU A 139 4.81 5.04 -10.56
C LEU A 139 6.12 5.79 -10.37
N LEU A 140 7.20 5.12 -9.94
CA LEU A 140 8.50 5.72 -9.70
C LEU A 140 9.11 6.40 -10.94
N GLU A 141 8.76 5.97 -12.15
CA GLU A 141 9.18 6.64 -13.40
C GLU A 141 8.48 7.99 -13.62
N LYS A 142 7.30 8.18 -13.04
CA LYS A 142 6.51 9.43 -13.13
C LYS A 142 6.84 10.42 -12.01
N LEU A 143 7.57 9.99 -10.99
CA LEU A 143 7.89 10.80 -9.82
C LEU A 143 9.26 11.47 -10.01
N ASP A 144 9.29 12.81 -9.96
CA ASP A 144 10.52 13.62 -10.04
C ASP A 144 11.51 13.39 -8.89
#